data_AF-A0A356GN73-F1
#
_entry.id   AF-A0A356GN73-F1
#
_cell.length_a   1.000
_cell.length_b   1.000
_cell.length_c   1.000
_cell.angle_alpha   90.00
_cell.angle_beta   90.00
_cell.angle_gamma   90.00
#
_symmetry.space_group_name_H-M   'P 1'
#
loop_
_entity.id
_entity.type
_entity.pdbx_description
1 polymer ?
#
loop_
_entity_poly.entity_id
_entity_poly.type
_entity_poly.pdbx_seq_one_letter_code
_entity_poly.pdbx_strand_id
1 'polypeptide(L)'
;MGDPRRKEEMDRKRIGTARFSVASAVALAASKLVVGFLSGSLGVLASAFDNLADILMSGVNYVSIKKSMEPADTSHPYGHGKVETLGTAFMSIVIALTGGWIVWEGV
;
A
#
# COMPACT_ATOMS: atom_id res chain seq x y z
N MET A 1 -26.16 -28.23 -14.18
CA MET A 1 -25.41 -28.86 -13.07
C MET A 1 -23.97 -29.01 -13.56
N GLY A 2 -23.05 -28.12 -13.17
CA GLY A 2 -21.70 -28.03 -13.75
C GLY A 2 -20.79 -29.16 -13.28
N ASP A 3 -20.14 -29.85 -14.22
CA ASP A 3 -19.28 -31.03 -13.99
C ASP A 3 -18.15 -30.72 -12.97
N PRO A 4 -18.11 -31.42 -11.82
CA PRO A 4 -17.09 -31.23 -10.79
C PRO A 4 -15.65 -31.48 -11.27
N ARG A 5 -15.44 -32.29 -12.33
CA ARG A 5 -14.10 -32.60 -12.86
C ARG A 5 -13.43 -31.41 -13.57
N ARG A 6 -14.22 -30.48 -14.10
CA ARG A 6 -13.71 -29.27 -14.79
C ARG A 6 -13.22 -28.19 -13.82
N LYS A 7 -13.69 -28.19 -12.56
CA LYS A 7 -13.22 -27.27 -11.51
C LYS A 7 -11.82 -27.64 -11.01
N GLU A 8 -11.55 -28.93 -10.81
CA GLU A 8 -10.26 -29.42 -10.31
C GLU A 8 -9.08 -29.16 -11.28
N GLU A 9 -9.31 -29.23 -12.59
CA GLU A 9 -8.26 -28.93 -13.59
C GLU A 9 -7.95 -27.42 -13.67
N MET A 10 -8.98 -26.57 -13.54
CA MET A 10 -8.84 -25.12 -13.51
C MET A 10 -8.11 -24.64 -12.25
N ASP A 11 -8.36 -25.25 -11.09
CA ASP A 11 -7.68 -24.91 -9.84
C ASP A 11 -6.20 -25.31 -9.87
N ARG A 12 -5.87 -26.44 -10.51
CA ARG A 12 -4.46 -26.90 -10.65
C ARG A 12 -3.63 -25.98 -11.53
N LYS A 13 -4.19 -25.46 -12.63
CA LYS A 13 -3.53 -24.48 -13.50
C LYS A 13 -3.38 -23.11 -12.80
N ARG A 14 -4.38 -22.69 -12.01
CA ARG A 14 -4.33 -21.43 -11.25
C ARG A 14 -3.24 -21.41 -10.18
N ILE A 15 -3.01 -22.52 -9.48
CA ILE A 15 -1.97 -22.62 -8.45
C ILE A 15 -0.56 -22.49 -9.07
N GLY A 16 -0.34 -23.04 -10.27
CA GLY A 16 0.93 -22.91 -10.98
C GLY A 16 1.27 -21.47 -11.35
N THR A 17 0.31 -20.74 -11.92
CA THR A 17 0.48 -19.33 -12.30
C THR A 17 0.62 -18.43 -11.08
N ALA A 18 -0.14 -18.70 -10.01
CA ALA A 18 -0.05 -17.95 -8.75
C ALA A 18 1.34 -18.05 -8.11
N ARG A 19 1.96 -19.25 -8.12
CA ARG A 19 3.31 -19.45 -7.60
C ARG A 19 4.37 -18.67 -8.38
N PHE A 20 4.25 -18.61 -9.70
CA PHE A 20 5.19 -17.87 -10.55
C PHE A 20 5.05 -16.35 -10.35
N SER A 21 3.82 -15.87 -10.19
CA SER A 21 3.53 -14.46 -9.89
C SER A 21 4.11 -14.05 -8.52
N VAL A 22 3.92 -14.87 -7.49
CA VAL A 22 4.49 -14.62 -6.15
C VAL A 22 6.02 -14.67 -6.20
N ALA A 23 6.63 -15.64 -6.89
CA ALA A 23 8.08 -15.73 -7.04
C ALA A 23 8.67 -14.51 -7.76
N SER A 24 8.01 -14.04 -8.83
CA SER A 24 8.43 -12.85 -9.57
C SER A 24 8.32 -11.58 -8.72
N ALA A 25 7.26 -11.45 -7.92
CA ALA A 25 7.07 -10.32 -7.01
C ALA A 25 8.16 -10.29 -5.91
N VAL A 26 8.49 -11.45 -5.35
CA VAL A 26 9.54 -11.58 -4.33
C VAL A 26 10.92 -11.29 -4.91
N ALA A 27 11.21 -11.76 -6.14
CA ALA A 27 12.47 -11.48 -6.82
C ALA A 27 12.66 -9.99 -7.12
N LEU A 28 11.61 -9.30 -7.59
CA LEU A 28 11.63 -7.85 -7.81
C LEU A 28 11.84 -7.07 -6.51
N ALA A 29 11.18 -7.47 -5.42
CA ALA A 29 11.33 -6.83 -4.11
C ALA A 29 12.76 -6.98 -3.57
N ALA A 30 13.34 -8.19 -3.65
CA ALA A 30 14.72 -8.45 -3.25
C ALA A 30 15.73 -7.65 -4.10
N SER A 31 15.49 -7.53 -5.40
CA SER A 31 16.36 -6.77 -6.31
C SER A 31 16.36 -5.28 -5.96
N LYS A 32 15.20 -4.69 -5.65
CA LYS A 32 15.09 -3.29 -5.19
C LYS A 32 15.81 -3.05 -3.87
N LEU A 33 15.74 -4.01 -2.93
CA LEU A 33 16.46 -3.94 -1.66
C LEU A 33 17.98 -3.96 -1.86
N VAL A 34 18.47 -4.84 -2.73
CA VAL A 34 19.92 -4.98 -3.03
C VAL A 34 20.45 -3.76 -3.78
N VAL A 35 19.72 -3.24 -4.78
CA VAL A 35 20.06 -1.98 -5.45
C VAL A 35 19.99 -0.80 -4.49
N GLY A 36 18.99 -0.79 -3.60
CA GLY A 36 18.81 0.16 -2.51
C GLY A 36 20.04 0.32 -1.62
N PHE A 37 20.61 -0.82 -1.22
CA PHE A 37 21.80 -0.87 -0.37
C PHE A 37 23.11 -0.63 -1.13
N LEU A 38 23.24 -1.14 -2.36
CA LEU A 38 24.47 -1.02 -3.15
C LEU A 38 24.71 0.39 -3.70
N SER A 39 23.66 1.19 -3.90
CA SER A 39 23.81 2.40 -4.70
C SER A 39 24.57 3.53 -4.00
N GLY A 40 24.70 3.55 -2.66
CA GLY A 40 25.45 4.59 -1.92
C GLY A 40 25.03 6.03 -2.26
N SER A 41 23.84 6.20 -2.84
CA SER A 41 23.39 7.40 -3.53
C SER A 41 22.25 8.02 -2.75
N LEU A 42 22.38 9.32 -2.46
CA LEU A 42 21.31 10.13 -1.87
C LEU A 42 19.98 9.96 -2.62
N GLY A 43 20.01 9.78 -3.95
CA GLY A 43 18.81 9.58 -4.76
C GLY A 43 18.12 8.23 -4.50
N VAL A 44 18.88 7.14 -4.36
CA VAL A 44 18.31 5.82 -4.07
C VAL A 44 17.84 5.71 -2.62
N LEU A 45 18.55 6.35 -1.69
CA LEU A 45 18.11 6.48 -0.30
C LEU A 45 16.82 7.31 -0.20
N ALA A 46 16.70 8.40 -0.97
CA ALA A 46 15.48 9.19 -1.08
C ALA A 46 14.32 8.35 -1.66
N SER A 47 14.55 7.56 -2.72
CA SER A 47 13.54 6.65 -3.26
C SER A 47 13.15 5.52 -2.29
N ALA A 48 14.07 5.06 -1.44
CA ALA A 48 13.77 4.09 -0.39
C ALA A 48 12.92 4.72 0.74
N PHE A 49 13.19 5.97 1.09
CA PHE A 49 12.43 6.73 2.07
C PHE A 49 11.01 7.05 1.58
N ASP A 50 10.87 7.34 0.29
CA ASP A 50 9.58 7.57 -0.37
C ASP A 50 8.69 6.31 -0.30
N ASN A 51 9.22 5.14 -0.68
CA ASN A 51 8.52 3.86 -0.52
C ASN A 51 8.15 3.56 0.96
N LEU A 52 9.01 3.94 1.92
CA LEU A 52 8.72 3.76 3.34
C LEU A 52 7.56 4.68 3.77
N ALA A 53 7.57 5.93 3.33
CA ALA A 53 6.49 6.89 3.58
C ALA A 53 5.15 6.39 2.99
N ASP A 54 5.16 5.79 1.80
CA ASP A 54 3.98 5.19 1.19
C ASP A 54 3.42 4.01 2.00
N ILE A 55 4.30 3.14 2.53
CA ILE A 55 3.88 2.04 3.42
C ILE A 55 3.24 2.60 4.70
N LEU A 56 3.81 3.65 5.28
CA LEU A 56 3.25 4.32 6.45
C LEU A 56 1.87 4.93 6.14
N MET A 57 1.72 5.65 5.02
CA MET A 57 0.44 6.20 4.58
C MET A 57 -0.61 5.09 4.37
N SER A 58 -0.23 3.97 3.77
CA SER A 58 -1.11 2.81 3.62
C SER A 58 -1.57 2.26 4.98
N GLY A 59 -0.67 2.20 5.96
CA GLY A 59 -1.00 1.82 7.34
C GLY A 59 -1.98 2.79 8.01
N VAL A 60 -1.76 4.10 7.87
CA VAL A 60 -2.69 5.14 8.36
C VAL A 60 -4.05 4.99 7.69
N ASN A 61 -4.09 4.82 6.37
CA ASN A 61 -5.33 4.61 5.62
C ASN A 61 -6.09 3.38 6.11
N TYR A 62 -5.38 2.26 6.33
CA TYR A 62 -5.97 1.04 6.87
C TYR A 62 -6.61 1.27 8.24
N VAL A 63 -5.93 1.97 9.16
CA VAL A 63 -6.46 2.29 10.49
C VAL A 63 -7.65 3.24 10.38
N SER A 64 -7.58 4.26 9.52
CA SER A 64 -8.68 5.20 9.28
C SER A 64 -9.93 4.52 8.74
N ILE A 65 -9.79 3.62 7.75
CA ILE A 65 -10.92 2.83 7.23
C ILE A 65 -11.46 1.89 8.30
N LYS A 66 -10.58 1.17 9.01
CA LYS A 66 -10.99 0.25 10.09
C LYS A 66 -11.79 0.97 11.17
N LYS A 67 -11.34 2.16 11.58
CA LYS A 67 -12.03 2.99 12.58
C LYS A 67 -13.32 3.58 12.02
N SER A 68 -13.35 3.94 10.73
CA SER A 68 -14.54 4.44 10.03
C SER A 68 -15.70 3.43 10.00
N MET A 69 -15.37 2.13 9.90
CA MET A 69 -16.33 1.04 9.90
C MET A 69 -16.83 0.64 11.30
N GLU A 70 -16.29 1.19 12.39
CA GLU A 70 -16.79 0.87 13.73
C GLU A 70 -18.21 1.41 13.94
N PRO A 71 -19.10 0.61 14.57
CA PRO A 71 -20.48 1.01 14.82
C PRO A 71 -20.54 2.25 15.72
N ALA A 72 -21.65 2.98 15.64
CA ALA A 72 -21.88 4.16 16.47
C ALA A 72 -21.79 3.79 17.97
N ASP A 73 -20.97 4.54 18.70
CA ASP A 73 -20.82 4.40 20.15
C ASP A 73 -21.48 5.59 20.88
N THR A 74 -21.47 5.55 22.21
CA THR A 74 -22.04 6.62 23.05
C THR A 74 -21.32 7.96 22.93
N SER A 75 -20.08 7.99 22.45
CA SER A 75 -19.30 9.21 22.19
C SER A 75 -19.52 9.77 20.78
N HIS A 76 -19.88 8.92 19.81
CA HIS A 76 -20.12 9.26 18.41
C HIS A 76 -21.49 8.72 17.95
N PRO A 77 -22.61 9.41 18.31
CA PRO A 77 -23.96 8.98 17.97
C PRO A 77 -24.27 8.98 16.46
N TYR A 78 -23.45 9.68 15.65
CA TYR A 78 -23.53 9.69 14.19
C TYR A 78 -22.58 8.67 13.51
N GLY A 79 -21.84 7.88 14.28
CA GLY A 79 -20.87 6.91 13.78
C GLY A 79 -19.49 7.50 13.47
N HIS A 80 -18.54 6.62 13.14
CA HIS A 80 -17.14 6.97 12.88
C HIS A 80 -16.83 7.20 11.40
N GLY A 81 -17.82 7.21 10.51
CA GLY A 81 -17.62 7.29 9.05
C GLY A 81 -16.76 8.46 8.57
N LYS A 82 -16.72 9.57 9.32
CA LYS A 82 -15.89 10.75 8.99
C LYS A 82 -14.39 10.56 9.24
N VAL A 83 -14.01 9.53 10.00
CA VAL A 83 -12.61 9.24 10.34
C VAL A 83 -11.80 8.88 9.10
N GLU A 84 -12.40 8.22 8.12
CA GLU A 84 -11.76 7.94 6.83
C GLU A 84 -11.49 9.23 6.06
N THR A 85 -12.48 10.12 5.96
CA THR A 85 -12.30 11.42 5.29
C THR A 85 -11.22 12.27 5.95
N LEU A 86 -11.17 12.31 7.28
CA LEU A 86 -10.13 13.01 8.02
C LEU A 86 -8.74 12.39 7.80
N GLY A 87 -8.66 11.05 7.77
CA GLY A 87 -7.43 10.32 7.45
C GLY A 87 -6.92 10.65 6.05
N THR A 88 -7.79 10.57 5.04
CA THR A 88 -7.46 10.88 3.64
C THR A 88 -7.08 12.34 3.44
N ALA A 89 -7.76 13.27 4.13
CA ALA A 89 -7.38 14.69 4.13
C ALA A 89 -5.98 14.91 4.71
N PHE A 90 -5.66 14.28 5.84
CA PHE A 90 -4.33 14.34 6.43
C PHE A 90 -3.25 13.80 5.47
N MET A 91 -3.47 12.60 4.91
CA MET A 91 -2.55 12.01 3.91
C MET A 91 -2.34 12.95 2.70
N SER A 92 -3.42 13.54 2.19
CA SER A 92 -3.37 14.45 1.05
C SER A 92 -2.54 15.70 1.34
N ILE A 93 -2.64 16.27 2.54
CA ILE A 93 -1.84 17.42 2.97
C ILE A 93 -0.35 17.04 3.01
N VAL A 94 -0.02 15.88 3.59
CA VAL A 94 1.37 15.41 3.67
C VAL A 94 1.97 15.23 2.26
N ILE A 95 1.24 14.59 1.35
CA ILE A 95 1.69 14.41 -0.06
C ILE A 95 1.88 15.76 -0.73
N ALA A 96 0.92 16.69 -0.59
CA ALA A 96 0.99 18.01 -1.20
C ALA A 96 2.18 18.83 -0.69
N LEU A 97 2.47 18.78 0.62
CA LEU A 97 3.63 19.45 1.21
C LEU A 97 4.95 18.85 0.71
N THR A 98 5.08 17.52 0.70
CA THR A 98 6.27 16.84 0.21
C THR A 98 6.53 17.14 -1.26
N GLY A 99 5.50 17.05 -2.10
CA GLY A 99 5.62 17.38 -3.53
C GLY A 99 5.98 18.85 -3.76
N GLY A 100 5.35 19.77 -3.03
CA GLY A 100 5.66 21.20 -3.10
C GLY A 100 7.10 21.52 -2.67
N TRP A 101 7.58 20.86 -1.62
CA TRP A 101 8.96 20.99 -1.16
C TRP A 101 9.97 20.52 -2.21
N ILE A 102 9.73 19.36 -2.83
CA ILE A 102 10.59 18.83 -3.90
C ILE A 102 10.65 19.80 -5.10
N VAL A 103 9.52 20.39 -5.47
CA VAL A 103 9.47 21.39 -6.55
C VAL A 103 10.27 22.64 -6.18
N TRP A 104 10.18 23.11 -4.94
CA TRP A 104 10.92 24.29 -4.49
C TRP A 104 12.43 24.05 -4.42
N GLU A 105 12.87 22.88 -3.94
CA GLU A 105 14.28 22.49 -3.88
C GLU A 105 14.87 22.25 -5.28
N GLY A 106 14.03 21.81 -6.22
CA GLY A 106 14.43 21.48 -7.59
C GLY A 106 14.53 22.67 -8.55
N VAL A 107 14.14 23.87 -8.13
CA VAL A 107 14.19 25.14 -8.91
C VAL A 107 15.33 26.01 -8.39
#